data_AF-Q2N6P5-F1
#
_entry.id   AF-Q2N6P5-F1
#
_cell.length_a   1.000
_cell.length_b   1.000
_cell.length_c   1.000
_cell.angle_alpha   90.00
_cell.angle_beta   90.00
_cell.angle_gamma   90.00
#
_symmetry.space_group_name_H-M   'P 1'
#
loop_
_entity.id
_entity.type
_entity.pdbx_description
1 polymer ?
#
loop_
_entity_poly.entity_id
_entity_poly.type
_entity_poly.pdbx_seq_one_letter_code
_entity_poly.pdbx_strand_id
1 'polypeptide(L)'
;MMITTIAATVLAMQAAPAAEPVQRPEKLENVSIPQELSPALMPYLTCRQTEQGIALYDDDGKLLNPRETKQDCGPVREKARGKTIGILKDLMLGRNRTERAELADAWLARIDRLSGPTEESDS
;
A
#
# COMPACT_ATOMS: atom_id res chain seq x y z
N MET A 1 50.66 -22.70 -40.60
CA MET A 1 49.30 -23.16 -40.25
C MET A 1 49.13 -23.02 -38.75
N MET A 2 48.03 -22.36 -38.35
CA MET A 2 47.39 -22.32 -37.03
C MET A 2 48.13 -21.68 -35.85
N ILE A 3 47.90 -20.36 -35.77
CA ILE A 3 47.81 -19.54 -34.55
C ILE A 3 46.71 -20.11 -33.65
N THR A 4 46.97 -20.29 -32.35
CA THR A 4 45.92 -20.54 -31.35
C THR A 4 46.05 -19.52 -30.24
N THR A 5 45.27 -18.45 -30.36
CA THR A 5 45.02 -17.45 -29.33
C THR A 5 43.96 -17.97 -28.36
N ILE A 6 44.31 -18.13 -27.09
CA ILE A 6 43.32 -18.36 -26.03
C ILE A 6 42.80 -16.98 -25.60
N ALA A 7 41.55 -16.70 -25.96
CA ALA A 7 40.83 -15.50 -25.58
C ALA A 7 40.57 -15.51 -24.07
N ALA A 8 41.16 -14.56 -23.35
CA ALA A 8 40.79 -14.24 -21.97
C ALA A 8 39.48 -13.42 -22.00
N THR A 9 38.36 -14.07 -21.70
CA THR A 9 37.09 -13.40 -21.42
C THR A 9 37.18 -12.74 -20.04
N VAL A 10 37.52 -11.46 -20.03
CA VAL A 10 37.43 -10.62 -18.83
C VAL A 10 35.94 -10.41 -18.54
N LEU A 11 35.47 -10.99 -17.43
CA LEU A 11 34.14 -10.72 -16.90
C LEU A 11 34.01 -9.23 -16.57
N ALA A 12 33.13 -8.54 -17.29
CA ALA A 12 32.65 -7.22 -16.90
C ALA A 12 31.78 -7.37 -15.64
N MET A 13 32.36 -7.13 -14.46
CA MET A 13 31.58 -6.81 -13.26
C MET A 13 30.88 -5.48 -13.52
N GLN A 14 29.61 -5.55 -13.93
CA GLN A 14 28.72 -4.39 -13.92
C GLN A 14 28.53 -3.99 -12.46
N ALA A 15 29.10 -2.86 -12.09
CA ALA A 15 28.80 -2.19 -10.84
C ALA A 15 27.31 -1.83 -10.87
N ALA A 16 26.52 -2.54 -10.07
CA ALA A 16 25.14 -2.14 -9.81
C ALA A 16 25.15 -0.72 -9.22
N PRO A 17 24.27 0.19 -9.68
CA PRO A 17 24.18 1.53 -9.11
C PRO A 17 23.90 1.39 -7.62
N ALA A 18 24.74 2.03 -6.81
CA ALA A 18 24.56 2.11 -5.37
C ALA A 18 23.16 2.64 -5.11
N ALA A 19 22.29 1.77 -4.60
CA ALA A 19 20.94 2.12 -4.20
C ALA A 19 21.04 3.27 -3.20
N GLU A 20 20.56 4.45 -3.59
CA GLU A 20 20.40 5.58 -2.69
C GLU A 20 19.64 5.10 -1.45
N PRO A 21 20.03 5.54 -0.23
CA PRO A 21 19.35 5.13 0.98
C PRO A 21 17.88 5.54 0.87
N VAL A 22 17.04 4.52 0.70
CA VAL A 22 15.59 4.62 0.66
C VAL A 22 15.14 5.35 1.92
N GLN A 23 14.74 6.61 1.78
CA GLN A 23 14.06 7.34 2.83
C GLN A 23 12.77 6.59 3.17
N ARG A 24 12.78 5.86 4.29
CA ARG A 24 11.56 5.27 4.85
C ARG A 24 10.62 6.43 5.17
N PRO A 25 9.36 6.40 4.70
CA PRO A 25 8.38 7.41 5.10
C PRO A 25 8.29 7.43 6.63
N GLU A 26 8.36 8.63 7.20
CA GLU A 26 8.69 8.86 8.61
C GLU A 26 7.61 8.40 9.60
N LYS A 27 6.42 8.03 9.11
CA LYS A 27 5.42 7.30 9.89
C LYS A 27 4.33 6.77 8.96
N LEU A 28 4.20 5.45 8.87
CA LEU A 28 2.89 4.85 8.55
C LEU A 28 1.97 5.15 9.73
N GLU A 29 1.00 6.06 9.56
CA GLU A 29 -0.01 6.28 10.59
C GLU A 29 -0.70 4.95 10.91
N ASN A 30 -0.65 4.56 12.18
CA ASN A 30 -1.13 3.26 12.62
C ASN A 30 -2.66 3.27 12.68
N VAL A 31 -3.29 2.79 11.61
CA VAL A 31 -4.73 2.55 11.59
C VAL A 31 -4.99 1.26 12.34
N SER A 32 -5.52 1.36 13.56
CA SER A 32 -6.04 0.20 14.28
C SER A 32 -7.35 -0.26 13.61
N ILE A 33 -7.24 -0.97 12.50
CA ILE A 33 -8.35 -1.63 11.82
C ILE A 33 -8.68 -2.93 12.60
N PRO A 34 -9.95 -3.18 12.98
CA PRO A 34 -10.36 -4.44 13.58
C PRO A 34 -9.96 -5.62 12.69
N GLN A 35 -9.46 -6.70 13.29
CA GLN A 35 -8.94 -7.84 12.53
C GLN A 35 -9.98 -8.43 11.58
N GLU A 36 -11.25 -8.40 11.99
CA GLU A 36 -12.38 -8.89 11.20
C GLU A 36 -12.61 -8.06 9.93
N LEU A 37 -12.37 -6.75 10.00
CA LEU A 37 -12.57 -5.83 8.87
C LEU A 37 -11.31 -5.70 7.99
N SER A 38 -10.16 -6.11 8.49
CA SER A 38 -8.86 -6.01 7.81
C SER A 38 -8.87 -6.56 6.37
N PRO A 39 -9.42 -7.76 6.07
CA PRO A 39 -9.46 -8.29 4.69
C PRO A 39 -10.29 -7.45 3.72
N ALA A 40 -11.20 -6.61 4.22
CA ALA A 40 -11.99 -5.68 3.41
C ALA A 40 -11.29 -4.34 3.23
N LEU A 41 -10.65 -3.82 4.28
CA LEU A 41 -10.16 -2.44 4.36
C LEU A 41 -8.69 -2.28 3.98
N MET A 42 -7.82 -3.26 4.28
CA MET A 42 -6.38 -3.18 3.98
C MET A 42 -6.07 -2.97 2.50
N PRO A 43 -6.73 -3.64 1.53
CA PRO A 43 -6.49 -3.38 0.12
C PRO A 43 -6.76 -1.94 -0.29
N TYR A 44 -7.75 -1.29 0.33
CA TYR A 44 -8.05 0.11 0.06
C TYR A 44 -7.02 1.06 0.68
N LEU A 45 -6.60 0.79 1.92
CA LEU A 45 -5.51 1.52 2.58
C LEU A 45 -4.23 1.48 1.75
N THR A 46 -3.81 0.30 1.32
CA THR A 46 -2.64 0.12 0.45
C THR A 46 -2.80 0.87 -0.87
N CYS A 47 -4.00 0.85 -1.46
CA CYS A 47 -4.27 1.62 -2.68
C CYS A 47 -4.03 3.11 -2.43
N ARG A 48 -4.65 3.68 -1.39
CA ARG A 48 -4.56 5.10 -1.07
C ARG A 48 -3.12 5.53 -0.79
N GLN A 49 -2.38 4.77 0.00
CA GLN A 49 -0.99 5.08 0.31
C GLN A 49 -0.11 5.17 -0.95
N THR A 50 -0.32 4.26 -1.89
CA THR A 50 0.42 4.30 -3.16
C THR A 50 -0.06 5.38 -4.11
N GLU A 51 -1.34 5.75 -4.10
CA GLU A 51 -1.84 6.93 -4.83
C GLU A 51 -1.15 8.23 -4.36
N GLN A 52 -0.67 8.29 -3.10
CA GLN A 52 0.17 9.39 -2.57
C GLN A 52 1.67 9.22 -2.80
N GLY A 53 2.12 8.15 -3.47
CA GLY A 53 3.55 7.90 -3.65
C GLY A 53 4.27 7.41 -2.38
N ILE A 54 3.54 6.91 -1.38
CA ILE A 54 4.13 6.24 -0.23
C ILE A 54 4.64 4.88 -0.69
N ALA A 55 5.96 4.68 -0.57
CA ALA A 55 6.61 3.41 -0.81
C ALA A 55 6.32 2.46 0.37
N LEU A 56 5.64 1.36 0.07
CA LEU A 56 5.35 0.31 1.06
C LEU A 56 6.39 -0.80 0.92
N TYR A 57 6.89 -1.28 2.05
CA TYR A 57 7.85 -2.38 2.12
C TYR A 57 7.27 -3.47 3.01
N ASP A 58 7.56 -4.74 2.68
CA ASP A 58 7.30 -5.85 3.59
C ASP A 58 8.41 -5.99 4.64
N ASP A 59 8.24 -6.96 5.54
CA ASP A 59 9.20 -7.26 6.62
C ASP A 59 10.57 -7.72 6.08
N ASP A 60 10.62 -8.23 4.85
CA ASP A 60 11.83 -8.62 4.13
C ASP A 60 12.47 -7.44 3.37
N GLY A 61 11.89 -6.24 3.48
CA GLY A 61 12.38 -5.02 2.83
C GLY A 61 12.08 -4.94 1.33
N LYS A 62 11.23 -5.83 0.80
CA LYS A 62 10.80 -5.80 -0.60
C LYS A 62 9.71 -4.77 -0.78
N LEU A 63 9.85 -3.99 -1.86
CA LEU A 63 8.85 -3.00 -2.25
C LEU A 63 7.53 -3.70 -2.61
N LEU A 64 6.50 -3.40 -1.83
CA LEU A 64 5.13 -3.88 -2.03
C LEU A 64 4.36 -3.03 -3.05
N ASN A 65 4.74 -1.77 -3.25
CA ASN A 65 4.08 -0.94 -4.27
C ASN A 65 5.04 0.04 -4.98
N PRO A 66 5.02 0.14 -6.33
CA PRO A 66 5.84 1.08 -7.07
C PRO A 66 5.39 2.52 -6.85
N ARG A 67 6.35 3.42 -6.58
CA ARG A 67 6.12 4.86 -6.31
C ARG A 67 5.42 5.63 -7.45
N GLU A 68 5.50 5.15 -8.68
CA GLU A 68 5.14 5.91 -9.88
C GLU A 68 3.75 5.58 -10.44
N THR A 69 3.01 4.66 -9.83
CA THR A 69 1.72 4.23 -10.39
C THR A 69 0.61 5.15 -9.88
N LYS A 70 0.24 6.16 -10.68
CA LYS A 70 -1.07 6.82 -10.51
C LYS A 70 -2.15 5.75 -10.69
N GLN A 71 -2.73 5.30 -9.59
CA GLN A 71 -3.81 4.31 -9.58
C GLN A 71 -5.11 4.95 -9.11
N ASP A 72 -6.23 4.57 -9.74
CA ASP A 72 -7.55 4.99 -9.31
C ASP A 72 -8.05 4.08 -8.18
N CYS A 73 -8.14 4.63 -6.98
CA CYS A 73 -8.62 3.89 -5.80
C CYS A 73 -10.15 3.89 -5.65
N GLY A 74 -10.90 4.57 -6.52
CA GLY A 74 -12.37 4.60 -6.50
C GLY A 74 -13.03 3.22 -6.54
N PRO A 75 -12.71 2.36 -7.53
CA PRO A 75 -13.25 0.99 -7.59
C PRO A 75 -12.86 0.13 -6.39
N VAL A 76 -11.65 0.32 -5.85
CA VAL A 76 -11.17 -0.40 -4.65
C VAL A 76 -11.96 0.04 -3.42
N ARG A 77 -12.28 1.34 -3.31
CA ARG A 77 -13.11 1.92 -2.26
C ARG A 77 -14.51 1.32 -2.24
N GLU A 78 -15.17 1.26 -3.39
CA GLU A 78 -16.53 0.69 -3.50
C GLU A 78 -16.55 -0.80 -3.14
N LYS A 79 -15.55 -1.56 -3.60
CA LYS A 79 -15.41 -2.97 -3.25
C LYS A 79 -15.17 -3.17 -1.75
N ALA A 80 -14.30 -2.35 -1.15
CA ALA A 80 -14.04 -2.38 0.29
C ALA A 80 -15.30 -2.03 1.09
N ARG A 81 -16.10 -1.06 0.63
CA ARG A 81 -17.40 -0.72 1.22
C ARG A 81 -18.35 -1.90 1.24
N GLY A 82 -18.55 -2.54 0.08
CA GLY A 82 -19.43 -3.70 -0.05
C GLY A 82 -19.01 -4.87 0.85
N LYS A 83 -17.71 -5.18 0.88
CA LYS A 83 -17.16 -6.22 1.75
C LYS A 83 -17.33 -5.91 3.23
N THR A 84 -17.07 -4.68 3.64
CA THR A 84 -17.22 -4.23 5.04
C THR A 84 -18.67 -4.36 5.49
N ILE A 85 -19.63 -3.96 4.65
CA ILE A 85 -21.07 -4.15 4.92
C ILE A 85 -21.41 -5.64 5.07
N GLY A 86 -20.84 -6.50 4.22
CA GLY A 86 -21.00 -7.95 4.29
C GLY A 86 -20.51 -8.52 5.63
N ILE A 87 -19.29 -8.19 6.03
CA ILE A 87 -18.70 -8.64 7.31
C ILE A 87 -19.52 -8.14 8.50
N LEU A 88 -19.92 -6.87 8.51
CA LEU A 88 -20.76 -6.31 9.58
C LEU A 88 -22.10 -7.07 9.69
N LYS A 89 -22.70 -7.42 8.55
CA LYS A 89 -23.92 -8.23 8.52
C LYS A 89 -23.67 -9.62 9.11
N ASP A 90 -22.58 -10.29 8.71
CA ASP A 90 -22.27 -11.66 9.14
C ASP A 90 -21.95 -11.73 10.64
N LEU A 91 -21.37 -10.66 11.20
CA LEU A 91 -21.12 -10.52 12.64
C LEU A 91 -22.34 -10.00 13.43
N MET A 92 -23.50 -9.81 12.79
CA MET A 92 -24.69 -9.19 13.40
C MET A 92 -24.43 -7.81 14.02
N LEU A 93 -23.49 -7.05 13.44
CA LEU A 93 -23.17 -5.69 13.83
C LEU A 93 -23.97 -4.67 13.00
N GLY A 94 -24.49 -3.64 13.67
CA GLY A 94 -25.38 -2.64 13.07
C GLY A 94 -26.83 -3.14 12.95
N ARG A 95 -27.78 -2.33 13.41
CA ARG A 95 -29.21 -2.63 13.55
C ARG A 95 -29.90 -2.86 12.20
N ASN A 96 -29.44 -2.20 11.14
CA ASN A 96 -30.06 -2.27 9.82
C ASN A 96 -29.05 -2.04 8.69
N ARG A 97 -29.52 -2.13 7.44
CA ARG A 97 -28.69 -1.94 6.24
C ARG A 97 -28.05 -0.56 6.17
N THR A 98 -28.77 0.48 6.58
CA THR A 98 -28.30 1.87 6.56
C THR A 98 -27.16 2.07 7.55
N GLU A 99 -27.33 1.63 8.79
CA GLU A 99 -26.29 1.77 9.82
C GLU A 99 -25.02 0.99 9.46
N ARG A 100 -25.15 -0.19 8.85
CA ARG A 100 -23.97 -0.93 8.34
C ARG A 100 -23.25 -0.17 7.22
N ALA A 101 -23.99 0.51 6.36
CA ALA A 101 -23.41 1.34 5.32
C ALA A 101 -22.67 2.55 5.91
N GLU A 102 -23.27 3.22 6.89
CA GLU A 102 -22.65 4.34 7.63
C GLU A 102 -21.37 3.91 8.36
N LEU A 103 -21.38 2.74 9.01
CA LEU A 103 -20.19 2.18 9.67
C LEU A 103 -19.08 1.87 8.66
N ALA A 104 -19.42 1.29 7.51
CA ALA A 104 -18.45 1.04 6.45
C ALA A 104 -17.87 2.34 5.89
N ASP A 105 -18.73 3.34 5.65
CA ASP A 105 -18.31 4.67 5.17
C ASP A 105 -17.43 5.39 6.19
N ALA A 106 -17.70 5.25 7.49
CA ALA A 106 -16.88 5.82 8.55
C ALA A 106 -15.45 5.24 8.57
N TRP A 107 -15.31 3.92 8.36
CA TRP A 107 -13.99 3.28 8.26
C TRP A 107 -13.23 3.72 7.01
N LEU A 108 -13.90 3.78 5.86
CA LEU A 108 -13.28 4.26 4.62
C LEU A 108 -12.88 5.73 4.73
N ALA A 109 -13.73 6.58 5.29
CA ALA A 109 -13.41 7.99 5.55
C ALA A 109 -12.26 8.18 6.56
N ARG A 110 -12.05 7.22 7.46
CA ARG A 110 -10.85 7.21 8.32
C ARG A 110 -9.60 6.97 7.46
N ILE A 111 -9.60 5.94 6.61
CA ILE A 111 -8.49 5.65 5.68
C ILE A 111 -8.22 6.85 4.76
N ASP A 112 -9.26 7.48 4.25
CA ASP A 112 -9.18 8.66 3.36
C ASP A 112 -8.35 9.79 4.01
N ARG A 113 -8.52 10.02 5.31
CA ARG A 113 -7.84 11.07 6.09
C ARG A 113 -6.38 10.77 6.42
N LEU A 114 -6.07 9.53 6.75
CA LEU A 114 -4.71 9.08 7.10
C LEU A 114 -3.77 9.12 5.90
N SER A 115 -4.39 9.08 4.72
CA SER A 115 -3.75 9.11 3.43
C SER A 115 -3.86 10.54 2.85
N GLY A 116 -3.80 11.57 3.70
CA GLY A 116 -3.67 12.97 3.27
C GLY A 116 -2.19 13.36 3.20
N PRO A 117 -1.81 14.46 2.51
CA PRO A 117 -0.51 15.05 2.77
C PRO A 117 -0.44 15.41 4.25
N THR A 118 0.44 14.75 5.01
CA THR A 118 0.87 15.25 6.31
C THR A 118 1.52 16.59 6.04
N GLU A 119 0.80 17.68 6.23
CA GLU A 119 1.43 18.99 6.33
C GLU A 119 2.42 18.89 7.49
N GLU A 120 3.72 18.97 7.16
CA GLU A 120 4.77 19.23 8.13
C GLU A 120 4.34 20.47 8.92
N SER A 121 3.89 20.24 10.15
CA SER A 121 3.68 21.31 11.11
C SER A 121 5.05 21.77 11.58
N ASP A 122 5.69 22.60 10.76
CA ASP A 122 6.80 23.44 11.16
C ASP A 122 6.21 24.71 11.76
N SER A 123 6.17 24.80 13.10
CA SER A 123 6.03 26.04 13.88
C SER A 123 6.46 25.82 15.32
#